data_AF-A0A3A0FC96-F1
#
_entry.id   AF-A0A3A0FC96-F1
#
_cell.length_a   1.000
_cell.length_b   1.000
_cell.length_c   1.000
_cell.angle_alpha   90.00
_cell.angle_beta   90.00
_cell.angle_gamma   90.00
#
_symmetry.space_group_name_H-M   'P 1'
#
loop_
_entity.id
_entity.type
_entity.pdbx_description
1 polymer ?
#
loop_
_entity_poly.entity_id
_entity_poly.type
_entity_poly.pdbx_seq_one_letter_code
_entity_poly.pdbx_strand_id
1 'polypeptide(L)' 'MSQETLIKLESEGDERGVGKGHILYSQKNKKKLKERLRLKKFNPIARKHTWYKETK' A
#
# COMPACT_ATOMS: atom_id res chain seq x y z
N MET A 1 6.86 -22.22 -3.58
CA MET A 1 7.32 -20.95 -4.17
C MET A 1 6.24 -19.92 -3.93
N SER A 2 6.36 -19.18 -2.84
CA SER A 2 5.24 -18.82 -1.95
C SER A 2 4.56 -17.49 -2.31
N GLN A 3 3.31 -17.57 -2.78
CA GLN A 3 2.36 -16.45 -2.84
C GLN A 3 2.07 -15.85 -1.45
N GLU A 4 2.50 -16.50 -0.36
CA GLU A 4 2.19 -16.08 1.01
C GLU A 4 2.90 -14.77 1.39
N THR A 5 3.92 -14.32 0.65
CA THR A 5 4.63 -13.05 0.92
C THR A 5 4.04 -11.84 0.22
N LEU A 6 3.15 -12.05 -0.77
CA LEU A 6 2.53 -10.95 -1.49
C LEU A 6 1.54 -10.23 -0.58
N ILE A 7 1.60 -8.90 -0.63
CA ILE A 7 0.69 -7.99 0.05
C ILE A 7 0.18 -6.95 -0.93
N LYS A 8 -1.07 -6.55 -0.72
CA LYS A 8 -1.69 -5.47 -1.48
C LYS A 8 -1.69 -4.21 -0.61
N LEU A 9 -1.23 -3.11 -1.18
CA LEU A 9 -1.21 -1.79 -0.55
C LEU A 9 -2.20 -0.90 -1.27
N GLU A 10 -3.11 -0.30 -0.54
CA GLU A 10 -4.15 0.60 -1.06
C GLU A 10 -3.89 2.03 -0.60
N SER A 11 -3.97 3.00 -1.52
CA SER A 11 -3.86 4.41 -1.18
C SER A 11 -5.12 4.92 -0.51
N GLU A 12 -4.97 5.64 0.60
CA GLU A 12 -6.07 6.34 1.28
C GLU A 12 -6.59 7.54 0.46
N GLY A 13 -5.87 7.92 -0.60
CA GLY A 13 -6.16 9.10 -1.40
C GLY A 13 -5.68 10.37 -0.72
N ASP A 14 -6.00 11.49 -1.35
CA ASP A 14 -5.63 12.81 -0.86
C ASP A 14 -6.84 13.63 -0.42
N GLU A 15 -6.65 14.86 0.08
CA GLU A 15 -7.72 15.69 0.66
C GLU A 15 -8.91 15.94 -0.29
N ARG A 16 -8.67 15.82 -1.61
CA ARG A 16 -9.68 15.95 -2.67
C ARG A 16 -10.24 14.61 -3.16
N GLY A 17 -9.92 13.50 -2.50
CA GLY A 17 -10.29 12.13 -2.91
C GLY A 17 -9.54 11.60 -4.13
N VAL A 18 -8.64 12.38 -4.73
CA VAL A 18 -7.88 12.00 -5.92
C VAL A 18 -6.86 10.92 -5.56
N GLY A 19 -6.86 9.82 -6.31
CA GLY A 19 -5.92 8.70 -6.13
C GLY A 19 -6.29 7.70 -5.03
N LYS A 20 -7.45 7.86 -4.37
CA LYS A 20 -8.01 6.86 -3.45
C LYS A 20 -8.28 5.55 -4.19
N GLY A 21 -7.87 4.42 -3.62
CA GLY A 21 -8.04 3.11 -4.24
C GLY A 21 -6.94 2.72 -5.23
N HIS A 22 -5.87 3.50 -5.37
CA HIS A 22 -4.68 3.06 -6.10
C HIS A 22 -4.03 1.86 -5.40
N ILE A 23 -3.74 0.81 -6.16
CA ILE A 23 -3.25 -0.46 -5.64
C ILE A 23 -1.79 -0.67 -6.05
N LEU A 24 -0.96 -1.00 -5.07
CA LEU A 24 0.40 -1.46 -5.28
C LEU A 24 0.54 -2.87 -4.70
N TYR A 25 1.14 -3.77 -5.47
CA TYR A 25 1.54 -5.07 -4.97
C TYR A 25 2.99 -5.00 -4.49
N SER A 26 3.25 -5.47 -3.27
CA SER A 26 4.57 -5.53 -2.68
C SER A 26 4.78 -6.87 -2.01
N GLN A 27 6.02 -7.23 -1.74
CA GLN A 27 6.33 -8.40 -0.92
C GLN A 27 6.67 -7.95 0.50
N LYS A 28 6.19 -8.69 1.50
CA LYS A 28 6.64 -8.54 2.89
C LYS A 28 7.00 -9.88 3.49
N ASN A 29 7.99 -9.87 4.38
CA ASN A 29 8.30 -11.04 5.19
C ASN A 29 7.33 -11.14 6.38
N LYS A 30 6.23 -11.87 6.18
CA LYS A 30 5.16 -12.06 7.19
C LYS A 30 5.64 -12.77 8.47
N LYS A 31 6.79 -13.46 8.44
CA LYS A 31 7.37 -14.11 9.63
C LYS A 31 8.00 -13.09 10.60
N LYS A 32 8.69 -12.08 10.05
CA LYS A 32 9.39 -11.04 10.84
C LYS A 32 8.48 -9.83 11.14
N LEU A 33 7.64 -9.44 10.19
CA LEU A 33 6.72 -8.31 10.30
C LEU A 33 5.28 -8.81 10.22
N LYS A 34 4.71 -9.08 11.40
CA LYS A 34 3.31 -9.52 11.57
C LYS A 34 2.32 -8.35 11.53
N GLU A 35 2.78 -7.14 11.80
CA GLU A 35 1.95 -5.94 11.84
C GLU A 35 1.51 -5.49 10.43
N ARG A 36 0.42 -4.72 10.39
CA ARG A 36 -0.08 -4.10 9.16
C ARG A 36 0.78 -2.89 8.82
N LEU A 37 1.36 -2.90 7.62
CA LEU A 37 2.23 -1.81 7.19
C LEU A 37 1.41 -0.58 6.76
N ARG A 38 1.89 0.59 7.16
CA ARG A 38 1.50 1.90 6.60
C ARG A 38 2.73 2.58 6.06
N LEU A 39 2.73 2.87 4.76
CA LEU A 39 3.89 3.41 4.07
C LEU A 39 3.48 4.66 3.29
N LYS A 40 4.30 5.72 3.39
CA LYS A 40 4.14 6.89 2.54
C LYS A 40 4.85 6.62 1.21
N LYS A 41 4.07 6.47 0.13
CA LYS A 41 4.60 6.22 -1.22
C LYS A 41 4.02 7.22 -2.20
N PHE A 42 4.73 7.43 -3.31
CA PHE A 42 4.23 8.27 -4.38
C PHE A 42 2.99 7.65 -5.03
N ASN A 43 1.93 8.43 -5.17
CA ASN A 43 0.74 8.07 -5.91
C ASN A 43 0.79 8.77 -7.28
N PRO A 44 0.84 8.01 -8.40
CA PRO A 44 0.94 8.59 -9.74
C PRO A 44 -0.33 9.35 -10.16
N ILE A 45 -1.49 8.99 -9.62
CA ILE A 45 -2.78 9.63 -9.92
C ILE A 45 -2.88 10.98 -9.21
N ALA A 46 -2.53 11.00 -7.93
CA ALA A 46 -2.55 12.22 -7.13
C ALA A 46 -1.28 13.10 -7.32
N ARG A 47 -0.25 12.56 -7.99
CA ARG A 47 1.09 13.14 -8.19
C ARG A 47 1.75 13.62 -6.90
N LYS A 48 1.51 12.93 -5.79
CA LYS A 48 2.03 13.26 -4.47
C LYS A 48 2.20 12.03 -3.59
N HIS A 49 2.94 12.20 -2.51
CA HIS A 49 3.19 11.15 -1.55
C HIS A 49 2.00 10.98 -0.60
N THR A 50 1.22 9.92 -0.82
CA THR A 50 0.06 9.56 -0.01
C THR A 50 0.38 8.39 0.92
N TRP A 51 -0.44 8.23 1.95
CA TRP A 51 -0.41 7.03 2.78
C TRP A 51 -1.02 5.83 2.04
N TYR A 52 -0.27 4.73 2.04
CA TYR A 52 -0.72 3.43 1.59
C TYR A 52 -0.85 2.52 2.80
N LYS A 53 -2.03 1.91 2.95
CA LYS A 53 -2.32 0.91 3.97
C LYS A 53 -2.28 -0.48 3.35
N GLU A 54 -1.82 -1.44 4.13
CA GLU A 54 -1.90 -2.84 3.74
C GLU A 54 -3.34 -3.35 3.80
N THR A 55 -3.81 -3.88 2.67
CA THR A 55 -5.15 -4.41 2.46
C THR A 55 -5.05 -5.89 2.05
N LYS A 56 -5.15 -6.80 3.04
CA LYS A 56 -5.13 -8.27 2.92
C LYS A 56 -3.83 -8.91 2.40
#